data_AF-A0A125SIV9-F1
#
_entry.id   AF-A0A125SIV9-F1
#
_cell.length_a   1.000
_cell.length_b   1.000
_cell.length_c   1.000
_cell.angle_alpha   90.00
_cell.angle_beta   90.00
_cell.angle_gamma   90.00
#
_symmetry.space_group_name_H-M   'P 1'
#
loop_
_entity.id
_entity.type
_entity.pdbx_description
1 polymer ?
#
loop_
_entity_poly.entity_id
_entity_poly.type
_entity_poly.pdbx_seq_one_letter_code
_entity_poly.pdbx_strand_id
1 'polypeptide(L)'
;MHTDLLEELVSTGKPSLSDPAIVDALVRHFAERVFETQAAWQLGRPGAREPLMLIEQDARRLGSIVRGHDSAYDATPWNSDDRLGMYFKILFPEKTRHYGDPGVALFMWLACQLMEGAATIERDPAAEDNVKRRLERIVVDVVARLLREKH
;
A
#
# COMPACT_ATOMS: atom_id res chain seq x y z
N MET A 1 4.20 -18.67 -15.76
CA MET A 1 3.20 -18.00 -16.62
C MET A 1 2.18 -17.36 -15.70
N HIS A 2 2.34 -16.06 -15.41
CA HIS A 2 1.42 -15.26 -14.60
C HIS A 2 1.30 -13.87 -15.24
N THR A 3 1.26 -13.84 -16.58
CA THR A 3 1.26 -12.60 -17.37
C THR A 3 -0.15 -12.23 -17.87
N ASP A 4 -1.09 -13.17 -17.86
CA ASP A 4 -2.37 -13.00 -18.58
C ASP A 4 -3.42 -12.14 -17.85
N LEU A 5 -3.35 -12.00 -16.52
CA LEU A 5 -4.35 -11.21 -15.77
C LEU A 5 -4.20 -9.69 -15.92
N LEU A 6 -2.99 -9.21 -16.27
CA LEU A 6 -2.75 -7.79 -16.51
C LEU A 6 -2.96 -7.40 -17.98
N GLU A 7 -2.85 -8.35 -18.93
CA GLU A 7 -3.07 -8.10 -20.36
C GLU A 7 -4.55 -8.09 -20.76
N GLU A 8 -5.42 -8.86 -20.08
CA GLU A 8 -6.87 -8.85 -20.37
C GLU A 8 -7.59 -7.56 -19.93
N LEU A 9 -6.99 -6.75 -19.07
CA LEU A 9 -7.55 -5.46 -18.61
C LEU A 9 -7.39 -4.30 -19.63
N VAL A 10 -6.72 -4.54 -20.77
CA VAL A 10 -6.28 -3.47 -21.68
C VAL A 10 -7.34 -3.04 -22.72
N SER A 11 -8.55 -3.58 -22.69
CA SER A 11 -9.58 -3.26 -23.71
C SER A 11 -10.53 -2.08 -23.38
N THR A 12 -10.51 -1.51 -22.17
CA THR A 12 -11.55 -0.55 -21.75
C THR A 12 -11.04 0.57 -20.82
N GLY A 13 -10.57 1.69 -21.38
CA GLY A 13 -10.33 2.93 -20.61
C GLY A 13 -9.21 2.84 -19.56
N LYS A 14 -9.06 3.88 -18.73
CA LYS A 14 -8.08 3.90 -17.63
C LYS A 14 -8.61 3.07 -16.46
N PRO A 15 -7.76 2.37 -15.70
CA PRO A 15 -8.18 1.70 -14.47
C PRO A 15 -8.77 2.71 -13.48
N SER A 16 -9.95 2.40 -12.93
CA SER A 16 -10.66 3.28 -12.01
C SER A 16 -10.23 3.08 -10.55
N LEU A 17 -10.03 4.18 -9.83
CA LEU A 17 -9.82 4.16 -8.36
C LEU A 17 -11.11 3.99 -7.56
N SER A 18 -12.26 3.87 -8.24
CA SER A 18 -13.52 3.43 -7.63
C SER A 18 -13.75 1.92 -7.73
N ASP A 19 -12.92 1.20 -8.49
CA ASP A 19 -13.03 -0.24 -8.66
C ASP A 19 -12.29 -0.96 -7.50
N PRO A 20 -13.01 -1.75 -6.68
CA PRO A 20 -12.39 -2.45 -5.57
C PRO A 20 -11.25 -3.40 -5.98
N ALA A 21 -11.34 -4.03 -7.15
CA ALA A 21 -10.31 -4.96 -7.61
C ALA A 21 -9.01 -4.22 -7.95
N ILE A 22 -9.11 -3.04 -8.56
CA ILE A 22 -7.95 -2.19 -8.87
C ILE A 22 -7.29 -1.69 -7.58
N VAL A 23 -8.08 -1.21 -6.62
CA VAL A 23 -7.56 -0.70 -5.34
C VAL A 23 -6.93 -1.81 -4.51
N ASP A 24 -7.57 -2.99 -4.43
CA ASP A 24 -7.01 -4.17 -3.75
C ASP A 24 -5.67 -4.60 -4.38
N ALA A 25 -5.62 -4.71 -5.71
CA ALA A 25 -4.40 -5.06 -6.42
C ALA A 25 -3.26 -4.07 -6.14
N LEU A 26 -3.54 -2.77 -6.12
CA LEU A 26 -2.57 -1.73 -5.80
C LEU A 26 -2.00 -1.88 -4.37
N VAL A 27 -2.87 -2.09 -3.38
CA VAL A 27 -2.46 -2.23 -1.98
C VAL A 27 -1.66 -3.52 -1.76
N ARG A 28 -2.11 -4.64 -2.35
CA ARG A 28 -1.40 -5.92 -2.26
C ARG A 28 -0.06 -5.89 -2.97
N HIS A 29 0.03 -5.25 -4.14
CA HIS A 29 1.29 -5.07 -4.84
C HIS A 29 2.30 -4.28 -4.00
N PHE A 30 1.86 -3.24 -3.29
CA PHE A 30 2.72 -2.56 -2.33
C PHE A 30 3.17 -3.46 -1.18
N ALA A 31 2.27 -4.27 -0.62
CA ALA A 31 2.64 -5.20 0.44
C ALA A 31 3.69 -6.23 -0.01
N GLU A 32 3.54 -6.77 -1.23
CA GLU A 32 4.52 -7.64 -1.87
C GLU A 32 5.88 -6.94 -2.03
N ARG A 33 5.89 -5.74 -2.62
CA ARG A 33 7.09 -4.90 -2.80
C ARG A 33 7.85 -4.65 -1.48
N VAL A 34 7.12 -4.44 -0.38
CA VAL A 34 7.70 -4.25 0.95
C VAL A 34 8.45 -5.52 1.40
N PHE A 35 7.83 -6.70 1.28
CA PHE A 35 8.49 -7.96 1.63
C PHE A 35 9.66 -8.30 0.70
N GLU A 36 9.53 -8.06 -0.60
CA GLU A 36 10.61 -8.23 -1.57
C GLU A 36 11.82 -7.35 -1.24
N THR A 37 11.56 -6.08 -0.88
CA THR A 37 12.60 -5.13 -0.49
C THR A 37 13.32 -5.57 0.78
N GLN A 38 12.56 -6.02 1.80
CA GLN A 38 13.13 -6.56 3.02
C GLN A 38 13.99 -7.79 2.76
N ALA A 39 13.47 -8.76 2.00
CA ALA A 39 14.17 -9.99 1.65
C ALA A 39 15.45 -9.70 0.84
N ALA A 40 15.39 -8.77 -0.11
CA ALA A 40 16.56 -8.38 -0.90
C ALA A 40 17.65 -7.74 -0.03
N TRP A 41 17.27 -6.92 0.96
CA TRP A 41 18.21 -6.34 1.92
C TRP A 41 18.83 -7.40 2.83
N GLN A 42 18.04 -8.32 3.38
CA GLN A 42 18.53 -9.43 4.22
C GLN A 42 19.50 -10.34 3.46
N LEU A 43 19.25 -10.57 2.17
CA LEU A 43 20.13 -11.37 1.30
C LEU A 43 21.36 -10.59 0.79
N GLY A 44 21.52 -9.31 1.15
CA GLY A 44 22.64 -8.48 0.69
C GLY A 44 22.66 -8.24 -0.81
N ARG A 45 21.50 -8.25 -1.49
CA ARG A 45 21.44 -8.08 -2.94
C ARG A 45 21.95 -6.69 -3.36
N PRO A 46 22.67 -6.58 -4.49
CA PRO A 46 23.05 -5.28 -5.05
C PRO A 46 21.83 -4.38 -5.23
N GLY A 47 21.92 -3.12 -4.77
CA GLY A 47 20.84 -2.13 -4.87
C GLY A 47 19.86 -2.10 -3.69
N ALA A 48 19.84 -3.11 -2.82
CA ALA A 48 18.93 -3.17 -1.67
C ALA A 48 19.53 -2.56 -0.38
N ARG A 49 20.51 -1.65 -0.48
CA ARG A 49 21.28 -1.16 0.68
C ARG A 49 20.48 -0.25 1.63
N GLU A 50 19.41 0.36 1.13
CA GLU A 50 18.59 1.32 1.86
C GLU A 50 17.10 0.94 1.76
N PRO A 51 16.66 -0.15 2.42
CA PRO A 51 15.31 -0.69 2.27
C PRO A 51 14.23 0.32 2.67
N LEU A 52 14.47 1.13 3.70
CA LEU A 52 13.52 2.16 4.14
C LEU A 52 13.27 3.22 3.06
N MET A 53 14.33 3.67 2.38
CA MET A 53 14.22 4.65 1.29
C MET A 53 13.43 4.07 0.12
N LEU A 54 13.67 2.81 -0.25
CA LEU A 54 12.96 2.13 -1.34
C LEU A 54 11.46 1.96 -1.02
N ILE A 55 11.14 1.55 0.22
CA ILE A 55 9.76 1.45 0.69
C ILE A 55 9.07 2.82 0.70
N GLU A 56 9.76 3.87 1.14
CA GLU A 56 9.21 5.23 1.13
C GLU A 56 8.96 5.72 -0.30
N GLN A 57 9.85 5.42 -1.25
CA GLN A 57 9.66 5.75 -2.66
C GLN A 57 8.41 5.08 -3.22
N ASP A 58 8.18 3.81 -2.90
CA ASP A 58 6.96 3.08 -3.30
C ASP A 58 5.72 3.67 -2.62
N ALA A 59 5.81 4.02 -1.33
CA ALA A 59 4.74 4.66 -0.57
C ALA A 59 4.37 6.04 -1.17
N ARG A 60 5.35 6.81 -1.64
CA ARG A 60 5.15 8.08 -2.36
C ARG A 60 4.43 7.87 -3.68
N ARG A 61 4.91 6.90 -4.48
CA ARG A 61 4.26 6.58 -5.76
C ARG A 61 2.81 6.16 -5.53
N LEU A 62 2.57 5.21 -4.64
CA LEU A 62 1.22 4.70 -4.42
C LEU A 62 0.31 5.73 -3.75
N GLY A 63 0.84 6.50 -2.79
CA GLY A 63 0.14 7.63 -2.18
C GLY A 63 -0.25 8.73 -3.18
N SER A 64 0.51 8.90 -4.25
CA SER A 64 0.18 9.78 -5.38
C SER A 64 -0.92 9.18 -6.25
N ILE A 65 -0.83 7.89 -6.58
CA ILE A 65 -1.83 7.18 -7.38
C ILE A 65 -3.20 7.21 -6.69
N VAL A 66 -3.29 6.74 -5.43
CA VAL A 66 -4.59 6.61 -4.76
C VAL A 66 -5.24 7.96 -4.40
N ARG A 67 -4.45 9.04 -4.41
CA ARG A 67 -4.97 10.41 -4.30
C ARG A 67 -5.31 11.07 -5.64
N GLY A 68 -5.28 10.30 -6.73
CA GLY A 68 -5.69 10.75 -8.05
C GLY A 68 -4.72 11.72 -8.72
N HIS A 69 -3.46 11.76 -8.28
CA HIS A 69 -2.43 12.60 -8.89
C HIS A 69 -1.75 11.92 -10.09
N ASP A 70 -2.00 10.62 -10.29
CA ASP A 70 -1.48 9.88 -11.44
C ASP A 70 -2.54 9.84 -12.56
N SER A 71 -2.20 10.47 -13.69
CA SER A 71 -3.07 10.56 -14.86
C SER A 71 -3.36 9.22 -15.55
N ALA A 72 -2.64 8.14 -15.20
CA ALA A 72 -2.91 6.79 -15.69
C ALA A 72 -4.17 6.16 -15.07
N TYR A 73 -4.72 6.74 -14.00
CA TYR A 73 -5.90 6.22 -13.30
C TYR A 73 -7.08 7.19 -13.38
N ASP A 74 -8.29 6.64 -13.42
CA ASP A 74 -9.51 7.43 -13.30
C ASP A 74 -9.83 7.67 -11.82
N ALA A 75 -9.57 8.89 -11.36
CA ALA A 75 -9.83 9.31 -9.99
C ALA A 75 -11.26 9.80 -9.81
N THR A 76 -11.80 9.59 -8.61
CA THR A 76 -13.09 10.16 -8.20
C THR A 76 -12.88 11.40 -7.33
N PRO A 77 -13.94 12.19 -7.06
CA PRO A 77 -13.86 13.28 -6.08
C PRO A 77 -13.45 12.83 -4.68
N TRP A 78 -13.58 11.54 -4.32
CA TRP A 78 -13.11 11.02 -3.04
C TRP A 78 -11.59 11.05 -2.94
N ASN A 79 -10.88 10.75 -4.03
CA ASN A 79 -9.41 10.64 -4.04
C ASN A 79 -8.70 11.98 -3.81
N SER A 80 -9.40 13.12 -3.86
CA SER A 80 -8.78 14.44 -3.75
C SER A 80 -8.11 14.72 -2.39
N ASP A 81 -7.19 15.69 -2.39
CA ASP A 81 -6.50 16.16 -1.19
C ASP A 81 -7.46 16.68 -0.10
N ASP A 82 -8.57 17.31 -0.50
CA ASP A 82 -9.58 17.86 0.43
C ASP A 82 -10.46 16.79 1.07
N ARG A 83 -10.51 15.59 0.49
CA ARG A 83 -11.30 14.46 0.99
C ARG A 83 -10.41 13.38 1.57
N LEU A 84 -9.90 12.47 0.73
CA LEU A 84 -9.05 11.38 1.18
C LEU A 84 -7.76 11.90 1.84
N GLY A 85 -7.15 12.96 1.29
CA GLY A 85 -5.99 13.59 1.89
C GLY A 85 -6.25 14.13 3.31
N MET A 86 -7.37 14.82 3.52
CA MET A 86 -7.79 15.30 4.84
C MET A 86 -8.13 14.14 5.79
N TYR A 87 -8.82 13.12 5.29
CA TYR A 87 -9.14 11.92 6.05
C TYR A 87 -7.87 11.26 6.61
N PHE A 88 -6.82 11.10 5.79
CA PHE A 88 -5.54 10.57 6.24
C PHE A 88 -4.74 11.51 7.14
N LYS A 89 -4.82 12.83 6.94
CA LYS A 89 -4.26 13.81 7.89
C LYS A 89 -4.84 13.64 9.30
N ILE A 90 -6.13 13.32 9.40
CA ILE A 90 -6.82 13.08 10.68
C ILE A 90 -6.41 11.74 11.29
N LEU A 91 -6.32 10.68 10.48
CA LEU A 91 -5.96 9.34 10.98
C LEU A 91 -4.48 9.20 11.35
N PHE A 92 -3.60 9.87 10.60
CA PHE A 92 -2.15 9.72 10.73
C PHE A 92 -1.46 11.09 10.88
N PRO A 93 -1.81 11.91 11.88
CA PRO A 93 -1.36 13.30 11.97
C PRO A 93 0.17 13.41 12.12
N GLU A 94 0.76 12.57 12.96
CA GLU A 94 2.21 12.57 13.19
C GLU A 94 3.00 12.08 11.97
N LYS A 95 2.56 10.96 11.37
CA LYS A 95 3.20 10.41 10.18
C LYS A 95 3.07 11.37 9.00
N THR A 96 1.92 12.03 8.85
CA THR A 96 1.73 13.04 7.80
C THR A 96 2.67 14.22 7.99
N ARG A 97 2.86 14.70 9.24
CA ARG A 97 3.85 15.75 9.53
C ARG A 97 5.27 15.30 9.20
N HIS A 98 5.62 14.06 9.54
CA HIS A 98 6.95 13.52 9.31
C HIS A 98 7.27 13.37 7.82
N TYR A 99 6.38 12.76 7.04
CA TYR A 99 6.61 12.49 5.62
C TYR A 99 6.24 13.65 4.69
N GLY A 100 5.53 14.66 5.22
CA GLY A 100 5.03 15.82 4.46
C GLY A 100 3.82 15.51 3.57
N ASP A 101 3.36 14.25 3.57
CA ASP A 101 2.34 13.77 2.64
C ASP A 101 1.42 12.72 3.29
N PRO A 102 0.09 12.90 3.25
CA PRO A 102 -0.85 11.99 3.89
C PRO A 102 -0.98 10.62 3.19
N GLY A 103 -0.78 10.55 1.88
CA GLY A 103 -0.77 9.29 1.15
C GLY A 103 0.45 8.46 1.53
N VAL A 104 1.62 9.10 1.61
CA VAL A 104 2.85 8.46 2.11
C VAL A 104 2.66 7.97 3.54
N ALA A 105 2.05 8.78 4.40
CA ALA A 105 1.83 8.44 5.79
C ALA A 105 1.02 7.14 5.97
N LEU A 106 -0.03 6.93 5.18
CA LEU A 106 -0.80 5.68 5.16
C LEU A 106 0.09 4.49 4.77
N PHE A 107 0.79 4.56 3.65
CA PHE A 107 1.54 3.42 3.13
C PHE A 107 2.78 3.11 3.97
N MET A 108 3.39 4.13 4.59
CA MET A 108 4.45 3.91 5.58
C MET A 108 3.92 3.30 6.87
N TRP A 109 2.69 3.62 7.28
CA TRP A 109 2.04 2.91 8.38
C TRP A 109 1.75 1.44 8.02
N LEU A 110 1.25 1.18 6.81
CA LEU A 110 1.01 -0.19 6.33
C LEU A 110 2.32 -1.00 6.27
N ALA A 111 3.39 -0.42 5.72
CA ALA A 111 4.70 -1.04 5.69
C ALA A 111 5.20 -1.41 7.10
N CYS A 112 5.00 -0.53 8.09
CA CYS A 112 5.32 -0.82 9.49
C CYS A 112 4.57 -2.06 10.00
N GLN A 113 3.26 -2.16 9.72
CA GLN A 113 2.46 -3.32 10.13
C GLN A 113 2.93 -4.63 9.48
N LEU A 114 3.30 -4.59 8.20
CA LEU A 114 3.83 -5.74 7.47
C LEU A 114 5.18 -6.19 8.04
N MET A 115 6.09 -5.26 8.32
CA MET A 115 7.42 -5.55 8.89
C MET A 115 7.33 -6.07 10.32
N GLU A 116 6.47 -5.49 11.16
CA GLU A 116 6.17 -6.02 12.50
C GLU A 116 5.60 -7.44 12.43
N GLY A 117 4.73 -7.70 11.44
CA GLY A 117 4.20 -9.03 11.17
C GLY A 117 5.30 -10.04 10.82
N ALA A 118 6.15 -9.71 9.85
CA ALA A 118 7.29 -10.55 9.46
C ALA A 118 8.22 -10.83 10.65
N ALA A 119 8.60 -9.80 11.42
CA ALA A 119 9.44 -9.95 12.60
C ALA A 119 8.78 -10.80 13.70
N THR A 120 7.45 -10.76 13.82
CA THR A 120 6.72 -11.62 14.77
C THR A 120 6.79 -13.08 14.34
N ILE A 121 6.58 -13.38 13.05
CA ILE A 121 6.66 -14.75 12.51
C ILE A 121 8.07 -15.31 12.65
N GLU A 122 9.09 -14.50 12.40
CA GLU A 122 10.50 -14.89 12.56
C GLU A 122 10.82 -15.29 14.01
N ARG A 123 10.24 -14.57 14.98
CA ARG A 123 10.46 -14.83 16.42
C ARG A 123 9.58 -15.96 16.97
N ASP A 124 8.37 -16.11 16.44
CA ASP A 124 7.39 -17.12 16.85
C ASP A 124 6.67 -17.69 15.61
N PRO A 125 7.24 -18.74 14.97
CA PRO A 125 6.62 -19.37 13.80
C PRO A 125 5.23 -19.94 14.07
N ALA A 126 4.89 -20.28 15.32
CA ALA A 126 3.55 -20.79 15.66
C ALA A 126 2.46 -19.71 15.55
N ALA A 127 2.84 -18.42 15.56
CA ALA A 127 1.92 -17.30 15.41
C ALA A 127 1.55 -16.99 13.95
N GLU A 128 2.14 -17.67 12.96
CA GLU A 128 2.04 -17.35 11.53
C GLU A 128 0.58 -17.17 11.05
N ASP A 129 -0.29 -18.14 11.34
CA ASP A 129 -1.69 -18.08 10.93
C ASP A 129 -2.44 -16.88 11.52
N ASN A 130 -2.13 -16.53 12.77
CA ASN A 130 -2.75 -15.38 13.43
C ASN A 130 -2.25 -14.07 12.80
N VAL A 131 -0.94 -13.96 12.60
CA VAL A 131 -0.32 -12.78 11.97
C VAL A 131 -0.87 -12.59 10.56
N LYS A 132 -0.95 -13.65 9.75
CA LYS A 132 -1.53 -13.60 8.39
C LYS A 132 -2.97 -13.11 8.42
N ARG A 133 -3.83 -13.65 9.29
CA ARG A 133 -5.22 -13.18 9.45
C ARG A 133 -5.32 -11.73 9.91
N ARG A 134 -4.41 -11.26 10.76
CA ARG A 134 -4.34 -9.86 11.19
C ARG A 134 -3.95 -8.94 10.04
N LEU A 135 -2.89 -9.28 9.29
CA LEU A 135 -2.41 -8.49 8.16
C LEU A 135 -3.45 -8.43 7.04
N GLU A 136 -4.13 -9.54 6.76
CA GLU A 136 -5.22 -9.56 5.77
C GLU A 136 -6.35 -8.60 6.16
N ARG A 137 -6.76 -8.58 7.43
CA ARG A 137 -7.75 -7.59 7.92
C ARG A 137 -7.27 -6.15 7.77
N ILE A 138 -5.98 -5.89 7.99
CA ILE A 138 -5.40 -4.56 7.80
C ILE A 138 -5.43 -4.16 6.32
N VAL A 139 -5.07 -5.06 5.40
CA VAL A 139 -5.13 -4.80 3.96
C VAL A 139 -6.56 -4.49 3.53
N VAL A 140 -7.53 -5.32 3.93
CA VAL A 140 -8.96 -5.09 3.65
C VAL A 140 -9.44 -3.76 4.22
N ASP A 141 -9.04 -3.41 5.45
CA ASP A 141 -9.39 -2.13 6.07
C ASP A 141 -8.82 -0.93 5.28
N VAL A 142 -7.57 -1.03 4.81
CA VAL A 142 -6.96 0.00 3.96
C VAL A 142 -7.71 0.14 2.64
N VAL A 143 -8.05 -0.97 1.97
CA VAL A 143 -8.82 -0.96 0.71
C VAL A 143 -10.19 -0.32 0.91
N ALA A 144 -10.92 -0.70 1.96
CA ALA A 144 -12.22 -0.12 2.28
C ALA A 144 -12.16 1.40 2.52
N ARG A 145 -11.14 1.88 3.27
CA ARG A 145 -10.91 3.32 3.48
C ARG A 145 -10.65 4.07 2.17
N LEU A 146 -9.86 3.47 1.29
CA LEU A 146 -9.55 4.04 -0.04
C LEU A 146 -10.80 4.13 -0.92
N LEU A 147 -11.75 3.21 -0.77
CA LEU A 147 -13.02 3.17 -1.50
C LEU A 147 -14.16 3.94 -0.82
N ARG A 148 -13.92 4.52 0.37
CA ARG A 148 -14.94 5.16 1.22
C ARG A 148 -16.06 4.21 1.67
N GLU A 149 -15.75 2.92 1.78
CA GLU A 149 -16.68 1.95 2.34
C GLU A 149 -16.81 2.18 3.86
N LYS A 150 -18.02 2.04 4.38
CA LYS A 150 -18.27 2.19 5.82
C LYS A 150 -17.85 0.89 6.53
N HIS A 151 -17.09 1.03 7.60
CA HIS A 151 -16.84 -0.04 8.58
C HIS A 151 -18.00 -0.17 9.56
#